data_AF-H2CGN5-F1
#
_entry.id   AF-H2CGN5-F1
#
_cell.length_a   1.000
_cell.length_b   1.000
_cell.length_c   1.000
_cell.angle_alpha   90.00
_cell.angle_beta   90.00
_cell.angle_gamma   90.00
#
_symmetry.space_group_name_H-M   'P 1'
#
loop_
_entity.id
_entity.type
_entity.pdbx_description
1 polymer ?
#
loop_
_entity_poly.entity_id
_entity_poly.type
_entity_poly.pdbx_seq_one_letter_code
_entity_poly.pdbx_strand_id
1 'polypeptide(L)'
;MAIAVIIAIAVLIAAGIAVYFLFFGKKDLSGRAIELAEAGMFTDARGLVRSRLDREPNDPALHYLMMRIYNIEGDETNELHHMLQIFRLGRSVPDLPLPVLANRIASVYYRNERYNESFQFYSEALKMVPENEEALARLAFLCAGQEKFEAADRFFSRLVQLKPDVFEYRLGRGICLSQLRKKDALGEFEAACQIDPGNLTANLFFGIEGFFQGSSEQAVERLLHALELGPEPEVEYIIRKAITAIFFQRGDYNSALQHAEQALRVALDEAWDREEYDARMSTACMAIMAGDLETANENLLTLEMRNMNDQKVINLSDYRMNVEEGLIPAGEVSPSGFNFRSFLNDWSRSRFNTSFIYQISGLKMERNLDIDALLNQDGPPRVARQQASIDPEEMIERFNALKGQAFETVCRKIVATLGYRVVSLLPYRDSDGMDILAQSTTEKGRKAVFEIRKWKNQPISDIFLRNMQNHINEQKAQEGFVIAAARLTDGAQTALQTLNKIKVINEFDLGDLLMRVLEPE
;
A
#
# COMPACT_ATOMS: atom_id res chain seq x y z
N MET A 1 21.77 63.33 -10.18
CA MET A 1 21.43 62.14 -9.36
C MET A 1 21.04 60.93 -10.21
N ALA A 2 20.10 61.02 -11.15
CA ALA A 2 19.64 59.87 -11.94
C ALA A 2 20.76 59.11 -12.71
N ILE A 3 21.69 59.84 -13.33
CA ILE A 3 22.82 59.24 -14.07
C ILE A 3 23.73 58.43 -13.15
N ALA A 4 23.97 58.89 -11.92
CA ALA A 4 24.83 58.20 -10.96
C ALA A 4 24.19 56.89 -10.46
N VAL A 5 22.87 56.85 -10.31
CA VAL A 5 22.13 55.63 -9.93
C VAL A 5 22.17 54.59 -11.06
N ILE A 6 22.01 55.03 -12.32
CA ILE A 6 22.09 54.14 -13.49
C ILE A 6 23.50 53.54 -13.61
N ILE A 7 24.55 54.35 -13.42
CA ILE A 7 25.93 53.87 -13.43
C ILE A 7 26.18 52.89 -12.28
N ALA A 8 25.68 53.16 -11.07
CA ALA A 8 25.82 52.26 -9.93
C ALA A 8 25.12 50.91 -10.16
N ILE A 9 23.93 50.91 -10.76
CA ILE A 9 23.20 49.68 -11.13
C ILE A 9 23.97 48.92 -12.22
N ALA A 10 24.47 49.60 -13.25
CA ALA A 10 25.26 48.97 -14.32
C ALA A 10 26.56 48.35 -13.78
N VAL A 11 27.22 49.00 -12.82
CA VAL A 11 28.42 48.47 -12.15
C VAL A 11 28.08 47.27 -11.27
N LEU A 12 26.95 47.28 -10.55
CA LEU A 12 26.48 46.13 -9.77
C LEU A 12 26.11 44.95 -10.65
N ILE A 13 25.45 45.18 -11.79
CA ILE A 13 25.14 44.14 -12.78
C ILE A 13 26.44 43.60 -13.37
N ALA A 14 27.38 44.46 -13.77
CA ALA A 14 28.68 44.04 -14.31
C ALA A 14 29.51 43.27 -13.28
N ALA A 15 29.47 43.66 -12.00
CA ALA A 15 30.11 42.96 -10.91
C ALA A 15 29.45 41.60 -10.64
N GLY A 16 28.11 41.53 -10.66
CA GLY A 16 27.36 40.28 -10.57
C GLY A 16 27.68 39.32 -11.72
N ILE A 17 27.78 39.83 -12.95
CA ILE A 17 28.19 39.08 -14.14
C ILE A 17 29.65 38.62 -14.00
N ALA A 18 30.56 39.48 -13.53
CA ALA A 18 31.97 39.12 -13.35
C ALA A 18 32.17 38.06 -12.25
N VAL A 19 31.44 38.16 -11.14
CA VAL A 19 31.41 37.14 -10.07
C VAL A 19 30.81 35.84 -10.61
N TYR A 20 29.74 35.91 -11.38
CA TYR A 20 29.16 34.76 -12.07
C TYR A 20 30.21 34.08 -12.98
N PHE A 21 30.93 34.82 -13.82
CA PHE A 21 31.97 34.24 -14.67
C PHE A 21 33.20 33.74 -13.90
N LEU A 22 33.54 34.34 -12.76
CA LEU A 22 34.65 33.90 -11.90
C LEU A 22 34.34 32.59 -11.16
N PHE A 23 33.10 32.41 -10.68
CA PHE A 23 32.68 31.18 -9.98
C PHE A 23 32.24 30.06 -10.94
N PHE A 24 31.56 30.40 -12.05
CA PHE A 24 30.96 29.42 -12.96
C PHE A 24 31.76 29.21 -14.26
N GLY A 25 32.75 30.06 -14.59
CA GLY A 25 33.46 30.02 -15.89
C GLY A 25 34.49 28.90 -16.06
N LYS A 26 34.82 28.14 -15.00
CA LYS A 26 35.79 27.02 -15.04
C LYS A 26 35.17 25.63 -14.89
N LYS A 27 33.87 25.53 -14.62
CA LYS A 27 33.19 24.24 -14.38
C LYS A 27 32.57 23.70 -15.67
N ASP A 28 32.67 22.39 -15.87
CA ASP A 28 31.93 21.67 -16.91
C ASP A 28 30.41 21.84 -16.70
N LEU A 29 29.62 21.62 -17.75
CA LEU A 29 28.15 21.75 -17.75
C LEU A 29 27.53 21.14 -16.50
N SER A 30 27.99 19.95 -16.13
CA SER A 30 27.51 19.20 -14.99
C SER A 30 27.63 19.97 -13.68
N GLY A 31 28.81 20.50 -13.38
CA GLY A 31 29.07 21.27 -12.17
C GLY A 31 28.22 22.53 -12.08
N ARG A 32 28.01 23.22 -13.20
CA ARG A 32 27.19 24.45 -13.24
C ARG A 32 25.71 24.15 -13.03
N ALA A 33 25.18 23.09 -13.66
CA ALA A 33 23.78 22.70 -13.52
C ALA A 33 23.44 22.31 -12.08
N ILE A 34 24.31 21.53 -11.43
CA ILE A 34 24.09 21.09 -10.05
C ILE A 34 24.18 22.26 -9.07
N GLU A 35 25.14 23.17 -9.21
CA GLU A 35 25.27 24.34 -8.34
C GLU A 35 24.05 25.28 -8.44
N LEU A 36 23.50 25.45 -9.64
CA LEU A 36 22.24 26.18 -9.83
C LEU A 36 21.08 25.47 -9.11
N ALA A 37 20.99 24.14 -9.21
CA ALA A 37 19.96 23.37 -8.51
C ALA A 37 20.11 23.46 -6.98
N GLU A 38 21.33 23.35 -6.44
CA GLU A 38 21.62 23.51 -5.01
C GLU A 38 21.31 24.94 -4.51
N ALA A 39 21.43 25.94 -5.37
CA ALA A 39 21.00 27.31 -5.09
C ALA A 39 19.48 27.54 -5.21
N GLY A 40 18.69 26.48 -5.50
CA GLY A 40 17.24 26.55 -5.72
C GLY A 40 16.82 27.13 -7.08
N MET A 41 17.77 27.38 -7.98
CA MET A 41 17.54 27.94 -9.32
C MET A 41 17.22 26.82 -10.33
N PHE A 42 16.17 26.05 -10.06
CA PHE A 42 15.87 24.81 -10.80
C PHE A 42 15.54 25.03 -12.28
N THR A 43 14.85 26.13 -12.62
CA THR A 43 14.53 26.49 -14.01
C THR A 43 15.78 26.73 -14.84
N ASP A 44 16.77 27.41 -14.26
CA ASP A 44 18.02 27.75 -14.93
C ASP A 44 18.93 26.52 -15.04
N ALA A 45 18.97 25.69 -13.99
CA ALA A 45 19.64 24.40 -14.00
C ALA A 45 19.11 23.50 -15.13
N ARG A 46 17.80 23.33 -15.22
CA ARG A 46 17.15 22.56 -16.30
C ARG A 46 17.37 23.19 -17.67
N GLY A 47 17.27 24.52 -17.78
CA GLY A 47 17.49 25.24 -19.04
C GLY A 47 18.89 25.00 -19.61
N LEU A 48 19.90 24.92 -18.75
CA LEU A 48 21.29 24.64 -19.12
C LEU A 48 21.43 23.24 -19.76
N VAL A 49 20.74 22.23 -19.22
CA VAL A 49 20.81 20.84 -19.67
C VAL A 49 19.89 20.58 -20.86
N ARG A 50 18.65 21.12 -20.83
CA ARG A 50 17.60 20.89 -21.85
C ARG A 50 18.08 21.24 -23.25
N SER A 51 18.77 22.37 -23.42
CA SER A 51 19.28 22.78 -24.74
C SER A 51 20.23 21.77 -25.41
N ARG A 52 20.96 20.97 -24.61
CA ARG A 52 21.79 19.86 -25.11
C ARG A 52 20.96 18.60 -25.28
N LEU A 53 20.08 18.31 -24.33
CA LEU A 53 19.21 17.13 -24.40
C LEU A 53 18.29 17.15 -25.63
N ASP A 54 17.82 18.33 -26.05
CA ASP A 54 17.03 18.49 -27.28
C ASP A 54 17.81 18.09 -28.55
N ARG A 55 19.15 18.22 -28.54
CA ARG A 55 20.03 17.84 -29.66
C ARG A 55 20.50 16.41 -29.55
N GLU A 56 20.69 15.94 -28.32
CA GLU A 56 21.23 14.63 -27.97
C GLU A 56 20.27 13.89 -27.02
N PRO A 57 19.05 13.54 -27.48
CA PRO A 57 17.97 13.02 -26.64
C PRO A 57 18.23 11.61 -26.10
N ASN A 58 19.32 10.97 -26.53
CA ASN A 58 19.70 9.62 -26.11
C ASN A 58 21.02 9.63 -25.31
N ASP A 59 21.46 10.79 -24.81
CA ASP A 59 22.65 10.88 -23.96
C ASP A 59 22.30 10.54 -22.49
N PRO A 60 22.74 9.39 -21.96
CA PRO A 60 22.47 8.99 -20.58
C PRO A 60 23.09 9.96 -19.56
N ALA A 61 24.17 10.67 -19.89
CA ALA A 61 24.78 11.64 -18.99
C ALA A 61 23.88 12.87 -18.79
N LEU A 62 23.20 13.33 -19.84
CA LEU A 62 22.26 14.45 -19.78
C LEU A 62 20.99 14.05 -19.02
N HIS A 63 20.47 12.84 -19.23
CA HIS A 63 19.35 12.33 -18.42
C HIS A 63 19.76 12.18 -16.95
N TYR A 64 20.98 11.72 -16.65
CA TYR A 64 21.49 11.64 -15.29
C TYR A 64 21.59 13.02 -14.62
N LEU A 65 22.01 14.04 -15.37
CA LEU A 65 22.01 15.42 -14.90
C LEU A 65 20.62 15.94 -14.57
N MET A 66 19.64 15.73 -15.46
CA MET A 66 18.24 16.09 -15.19
C MET A 66 17.67 15.33 -13.99
N MET A 67 17.92 14.02 -13.90
CA MET A 67 17.56 13.19 -12.75
C MET A 67 18.10 13.80 -11.45
N ARG A 68 19.38 14.17 -11.41
CA ARG A 68 19.98 14.80 -10.22
C ARG A 68 19.35 16.14 -9.87
N ILE A 69 19.01 16.97 -10.85
CA ILE A 69 18.35 18.25 -10.61
C ILE A 69 16.97 18.02 -9.97
N TYR A 70 16.16 17.12 -10.54
CA TYR A 70 14.84 16.79 -10.00
C TYR A 70 14.90 16.13 -8.62
N ASN A 71 15.93 15.33 -8.36
CA ASN A 71 16.17 14.77 -7.02
C ASN A 71 16.44 15.87 -5.97
N ILE A 72 17.22 16.91 -6.31
CA ILE A 72 17.47 18.06 -5.42
C ILE A 72 16.20 18.89 -5.22
N GLU A 73 15.37 19.04 -6.26
CA GLU A 73 14.08 19.74 -6.18
C GLU A 73 13.03 18.98 -5.37
N GLY A 74 13.17 17.65 -5.23
CA GLY A 74 12.17 16.77 -4.63
C GLY A 74 11.03 16.39 -5.57
N ASP A 75 11.20 16.59 -6.88
CA ASP A 75 10.22 16.19 -7.90
C ASP A 75 10.45 14.73 -8.32
N GLU A 76 9.86 13.82 -7.54
CA GLU A 76 10.03 12.39 -7.76
C GLU A 76 9.47 11.90 -9.10
N THR A 77 8.48 12.60 -9.68
CA THR A 77 7.84 12.20 -10.94
C THR A 77 8.79 12.39 -12.10
N ASN A 78 9.39 13.57 -12.20
CA ASN A 78 10.35 13.87 -13.25
C ASN A 78 11.70 13.18 -13.00
N GLU A 79 12.08 12.99 -11.73
CA GLU A 79 13.23 12.16 -11.39
C GLU A 79 13.05 10.74 -11.96
N LEU A 80 11.89 10.10 -11.70
CA LEU A 80 11.56 8.77 -12.21
C LEU A 80 11.55 8.72 -13.73
N HIS A 81 11.00 9.75 -14.40
CA HIS A 81 11.04 9.86 -15.85
C HIS A 81 12.47 9.72 -16.38
N HIS A 82 13.40 10.53 -15.85
CA HIS A 82 14.78 10.51 -16.30
C HIS A 82 15.51 9.22 -15.92
N MET A 83 15.23 8.62 -14.76
CA MET A 83 15.73 7.30 -14.39
C MET A 83 15.33 6.22 -15.41
N LEU A 84 14.06 6.21 -15.84
CA LEU A 84 13.56 5.25 -16.83
C LEU A 84 14.22 5.43 -18.20
N GLN A 85 14.52 6.66 -18.62
CA GLN A 85 15.25 6.91 -19.87
C GLN A 85 16.68 6.35 -19.80
N ILE A 86 17.41 6.60 -18.70
CA ILE A 86 18.76 6.05 -18.51
C ILE A 86 18.72 4.52 -18.57
N PHE A 87 17.75 3.91 -17.87
CA PHE A 87 17.60 2.45 -17.85
C PHE A 87 17.28 1.89 -19.24
N ARG A 88 16.37 2.53 -19.99
CA ARG A 88 15.99 2.15 -21.36
C ARG A 88 17.16 2.21 -22.34
N LEU A 89 18.05 3.20 -22.19
CA LEU A 89 19.25 3.33 -23.02
C LEU A 89 20.25 2.21 -22.78
N GLY A 90 20.15 1.48 -21.65
CA GLY A 90 21.01 0.34 -21.33
C GLY A 90 22.49 0.70 -21.14
N ARG A 91 22.79 1.99 -20.91
CA ARG A 91 24.15 2.49 -20.73
C ARG A 91 24.35 2.89 -19.28
N SER A 92 25.35 2.28 -18.64
CA SER A 92 25.76 2.66 -17.30
C SER A 92 26.37 4.07 -17.32
N VAL A 93 25.97 4.90 -16.37
CA VAL A 93 26.68 6.15 -16.05
C VAL A 93 27.72 5.79 -14.97
N PRO A 94 28.94 6.36 -14.97
CA PRO A 94 29.98 6.00 -14.01
C PRO A 94 29.53 6.02 -12.55
N ASP A 95 28.68 6.99 -12.21
CA ASP A 95 28.17 7.19 -10.85
C ASP A 95 26.86 6.46 -10.56
N LEU A 96 26.29 5.74 -11.54
CA LEU A 96 25.01 5.05 -11.40
C LEU A 96 24.94 3.78 -12.26
N PRO A 97 25.43 2.64 -11.72
CA PRO A 97 25.31 1.34 -12.36
C PRO A 97 23.85 0.93 -12.59
N LEU A 98 23.57 0.21 -13.69
CA LEU A 98 22.22 -0.24 -14.04
C LEU A 98 21.51 -1.04 -12.92
N PRO A 99 22.17 -1.93 -12.15
CA PRO A 99 21.52 -2.63 -11.04
C PRO A 99 21.08 -1.68 -9.92
N VAL A 100 21.91 -0.66 -9.61
CA VAL A 100 21.60 0.35 -8.60
C VAL A 100 20.45 1.23 -9.10
N LEU A 101 20.45 1.60 -10.38
CA LEU A 101 19.36 2.34 -11.01
C LEU A 101 18.04 1.55 -10.98
N ALA A 102 18.08 0.24 -11.29
CA ALA A 102 16.90 -0.62 -11.22
C ALA A 102 16.31 -0.67 -9.81
N ASN A 103 17.14 -0.83 -8.77
CA ASN A 103 16.69 -0.77 -7.38
C ASN A 103 16.04 0.58 -7.04
N ARG A 104 16.64 1.70 -7.47
CA ARG A 104 16.09 3.04 -7.23
C ARG A 104 14.73 3.22 -7.89
N ILE A 105 14.60 2.83 -9.16
CA ILE A 105 13.33 2.84 -9.89
C ILE A 105 12.29 1.98 -9.16
N ALA A 106 12.66 0.77 -8.75
CA ALA A 106 11.79 -0.14 -8.04
C ALA A 106 11.32 0.43 -6.69
N SER A 107 12.22 1.07 -5.94
CA SER A 107 11.94 1.76 -4.67
C SER A 107 10.97 2.93 -4.84
N VAL A 108 11.11 3.73 -5.91
CA VAL A 108 10.17 4.82 -6.20
C VAL A 108 8.80 4.26 -6.55
N TYR A 109 8.72 3.21 -7.37
CA TYR A 109 7.44 2.54 -7.63
C TYR A 109 6.83 1.93 -6.37
N TYR A 110 7.64 1.33 -5.49
CA TYR A 110 7.18 0.77 -4.22
C TYR A 110 6.52 1.83 -3.33
N ARG A 111 7.19 2.99 -3.15
CA ARG A 111 6.66 4.11 -2.34
C ARG A 111 5.38 4.70 -2.90
N ASN A 112 5.23 4.68 -4.23
CA ASN A 112 4.01 5.09 -4.92
C ASN A 112 2.95 3.98 -5.03
N GLU A 113 3.10 2.89 -4.26
CA GLU A 113 2.20 1.72 -4.26
C GLU A 113 2.00 1.07 -5.64
N ARG A 114 2.91 1.30 -6.58
CA ARG A 114 2.96 0.69 -7.91
C ARG A 114 3.75 -0.62 -7.84
N TYR A 115 3.19 -1.57 -7.10
CA TYR A 115 3.90 -2.79 -6.72
C TYR A 115 4.23 -3.72 -7.90
N ASN A 116 3.44 -3.72 -8.98
CA ASN A 116 3.73 -4.52 -10.18
C ASN A 116 5.03 -4.06 -10.85
N GLU A 117 5.14 -2.75 -11.09
CA GLU A 117 6.32 -2.13 -11.68
C GLU A 117 7.52 -2.26 -10.74
N SER A 118 7.29 -2.06 -9.44
CA SER A 118 8.32 -2.29 -8.41
C SER A 118 8.88 -3.71 -8.48
N PHE A 119 8.01 -4.72 -8.51
CA PHE A 119 8.39 -6.12 -8.61
C PHE A 119 9.21 -6.41 -9.87
N GLN A 120 8.82 -5.84 -11.01
CA GLN A 120 9.56 -6.01 -12.26
C GLN A 120 10.97 -5.43 -12.18
N PHE A 121 11.13 -4.20 -11.68
CA PHE A 121 12.45 -3.56 -11.60
C PHE A 121 13.35 -4.21 -10.55
N TYR A 122 12.82 -4.69 -9.42
CA TYR A 122 13.60 -5.53 -8.50
C TYR A 122 14.00 -6.86 -9.14
N SER A 123 13.12 -7.46 -9.95
CA SER A 123 13.45 -8.68 -10.70
C SER A 123 14.58 -8.44 -11.71
N GLU A 124 14.62 -7.29 -12.36
CA GLU A 124 15.74 -6.90 -13.22
C GLU A 124 17.04 -6.69 -12.47
N ALA A 125 16.97 -6.04 -11.31
CA ALA A 125 18.13 -5.91 -10.43
C ALA A 125 18.71 -7.28 -10.07
N LEU A 126 17.86 -8.28 -9.81
CA LEU A 126 18.30 -9.66 -9.56
C LEU A 126 18.83 -10.40 -10.78
N LYS A 127 18.31 -10.13 -11.98
CA LYS A 127 18.87 -10.72 -13.22
C LYS A 127 20.30 -10.23 -13.44
N MET A 128 20.58 -8.96 -13.14
CA MET A 128 21.92 -8.38 -13.27
C MET A 128 22.85 -8.75 -12.11
N VAL A 129 22.32 -8.75 -10.88
CA VAL A 129 23.05 -9.05 -9.64
C VAL A 129 22.21 -10.03 -8.82
N PRO A 130 22.42 -11.35 -8.99
CA PRO A 130 21.61 -12.35 -8.32
C PRO A 130 21.57 -12.20 -6.80
N GLU A 131 22.67 -11.75 -6.18
CA GLU A 131 22.80 -11.59 -4.72
C GLU A 131 22.46 -10.17 -4.23
N ASN A 132 21.71 -9.39 -5.02
CA ASN A 132 21.24 -8.07 -4.58
C ASN A 132 20.26 -8.22 -3.41
N GLU A 133 20.76 -7.98 -2.19
CA GLU A 133 20.02 -8.13 -0.94
C GLU A 133 18.72 -7.30 -0.91
N GLU A 134 18.78 -6.03 -1.32
CA GLU A 134 17.61 -5.14 -1.32
C GLU A 134 16.50 -5.70 -2.22
N ALA A 135 16.86 -6.11 -3.44
CA ALA A 135 15.90 -6.67 -4.38
C ALA A 135 15.35 -8.03 -3.89
N LEU A 136 16.21 -8.90 -3.34
CA LEU A 136 15.79 -10.16 -2.73
C LEU A 136 14.78 -9.91 -1.60
N ALA A 137 15.08 -9.00 -0.67
CA ALA A 137 14.24 -8.68 0.47
C ALA A 137 12.89 -8.12 0.01
N ARG A 138 12.90 -7.15 -0.89
CA ARG A 138 11.68 -6.50 -1.39
C ARG A 138 10.76 -7.49 -2.10
N LEU A 139 11.31 -8.37 -2.94
CA LEU A 139 10.52 -9.42 -3.58
C LEU A 139 10.03 -10.48 -2.59
N ALA A 140 10.83 -10.85 -1.58
CA ALA A 140 10.41 -11.79 -0.54
C ALA A 140 9.18 -11.28 0.21
N PHE A 141 9.23 -10.02 0.68
CA PHE A 141 8.11 -9.40 1.41
C PHE A 141 6.89 -9.16 0.53
N LEU A 142 7.06 -8.71 -0.73
CA LEU A 142 5.95 -8.59 -1.68
C LEU A 142 5.28 -9.95 -1.93
N CYS A 143 6.05 -11.01 -2.16
CA CYS A 143 5.51 -12.36 -2.33
C CYS A 143 4.77 -12.84 -1.07
N ALA A 144 5.35 -12.65 0.11
CA ALA A 144 4.76 -13.08 1.37
C ALA A 144 3.44 -12.35 1.64
N GLY A 145 3.37 -11.05 1.40
CA GLY A 145 2.16 -10.26 1.60
C GLY A 145 1.04 -10.54 0.61
N GLN A 146 1.35 -11.14 -0.53
CA GLN A 146 0.39 -11.65 -1.53
C GLN A 146 0.10 -13.15 -1.37
N GLU A 147 0.46 -13.74 -0.24
CA GLU A 147 0.24 -15.16 0.07
C GLU A 147 0.94 -16.13 -0.91
N LYS A 148 1.96 -15.67 -1.65
CA LYS A 148 2.81 -16.48 -2.53
C LYS A 148 3.98 -17.07 -1.75
N PHE A 149 3.66 -17.90 -0.76
CA PHE A 149 4.61 -18.37 0.25
C PHE A 149 5.76 -19.21 -0.33
N GLU A 150 5.54 -20.01 -1.38
CA GLU A 150 6.61 -20.77 -2.04
C GLU A 150 7.61 -19.85 -2.75
N ALA A 151 7.12 -18.78 -3.39
CA ALA A 151 7.99 -17.79 -4.03
C ALA A 151 8.76 -16.98 -2.97
N ALA A 152 8.08 -16.57 -1.90
CA ALA A 152 8.70 -15.86 -0.78
C ALA A 152 9.80 -16.70 -0.11
N ASP A 153 9.55 -17.98 0.17
CA ASP A 153 10.52 -18.92 0.75
C ASP A 153 11.78 -19.04 -0.11
N ARG A 154 11.66 -19.07 -1.46
CA ARG A 154 12.83 -19.07 -2.34
C ARG A 154 13.69 -17.82 -2.18
N PHE A 155 13.08 -16.64 -2.07
CA PHE A 155 13.82 -15.40 -1.86
C PHE A 155 14.41 -15.31 -0.45
N PHE A 156 13.62 -15.61 0.58
CA PHE A 156 14.08 -15.65 1.97
C PHE A 156 15.20 -16.67 2.19
N SER A 157 15.14 -17.84 1.56
CA SER A 157 16.20 -18.84 1.62
C SER A 157 17.53 -18.29 1.10
N ARG A 158 17.52 -17.50 0.03
CA ARG A 158 18.72 -16.84 -0.50
C ARG A 158 19.21 -15.72 0.42
N LEU A 159 18.30 -14.94 1.00
CA LEU A 159 18.65 -13.91 1.99
C LEU A 159 19.31 -14.50 3.24
N VAL A 160 18.76 -15.58 3.76
CA VAL A 160 19.30 -16.29 4.92
C VAL A 160 20.67 -16.92 4.63
N GLN A 161 20.94 -17.35 3.40
CA GLN A 161 22.27 -17.80 2.98
C GLN A 161 23.26 -16.64 2.87
N LEU A 162 22.82 -15.50 2.36
CA LEU A 162 23.64 -14.30 2.18
C LEU A 162 23.96 -13.61 3.52
N LYS A 163 22.96 -13.50 4.38
CA LYS A 163 23.03 -12.89 5.72
C LYS A 163 22.26 -13.73 6.74
N PRO A 164 22.93 -14.69 7.38
CA PRO A 164 22.29 -15.62 8.30
C PRO A 164 21.87 -15.00 9.64
N ASP A 165 22.37 -13.81 9.94
CA ASP A 165 22.25 -13.05 11.21
C ASP A 165 21.25 -11.89 11.16
N VAL A 166 20.50 -11.75 10.06
CA VAL A 166 19.43 -10.74 9.95
C VAL A 166 18.11 -11.34 10.45
N PHE A 167 17.60 -10.77 11.54
CA PHE A 167 16.39 -11.22 12.24
C PHE A 167 15.16 -11.30 11.32
N GLU A 168 14.91 -10.25 10.54
CA GLU A 168 13.72 -10.13 9.69
C GLU A 168 13.67 -11.21 8.61
N TYR A 169 14.84 -11.68 8.14
CA TYR A 169 14.92 -12.73 7.11
C TYR A 169 14.59 -14.09 7.70
N ARG A 170 15.07 -14.38 8.91
CA ARG A 170 14.70 -15.59 9.67
C ARG A 170 13.22 -15.61 9.99
N LEU A 171 12.70 -14.52 10.55
CA LEU A 171 11.30 -14.40 10.93
C LEU A 171 10.39 -14.52 9.70
N GLY A 172 10.67 -13.78 8.62
CA GLY A 172 9.93 -13.82 7.37
C GLY A 172 9.90 -15.22 6.74
N ARG A 173 11.05 -15.90 6.71
CA ARG A 173 11.12 -17.29 6.23
C ARG A 173 10.31 -18.23 7.10
N GLY A 174 10.43 -18.14 8.43
CA GLY A 174 9.67 -18.95 9.38
C GLY A 174 8.17 -18.82 9.18
N ILE A 175 7.66 -17.60 8.97
CA ILE A 175 6.24 -17.34 8.69
C ILE A 175 5.82 -18.03 7.38
N CYS A 176 6.61 -17.90 6.30
CA CYS A 176 6.31 -18.57 5.03
C CYS A 176 6.32 -20.10 5.17
N LEU A 177 7.32 -20.66 5.85
CA LEU A 177 7.43 -22.11 6.07
C LEU A 177 6.28 -22.65 6.93
N SER A 178 5.84 -21.90 7.94
CA SER A 178 4.67 -22.23 8.77
C SER A 178 3.39 -22.30 7.93
N GLN A 179 3.17 -21.33 7.03
CA GLN A 179 2.03 -21.37 6.09
C GLN A 179 2.10 -22.57 5.14
N LEU A 180 3.30 -22.90 4.67
CA LEU A 180 3.56 -24.08 3.83
C LEU A 180 3.53 -25.40 4.60
N ARG A 181 3.38 -25.36 5.94
CA ARG A 181 3.43 -26.52 6.84
C ARG A 181 4.71 -27.35 6.68
N LYS A 182 5.83 -26.66 6.45
CA LYS A 182 7.15 -27.28 6.35
C LYS A 182 7.77 -27.38 7.74
N LYS A 183 8.38 -28.53 8.05
CA LYS A 183 9.00 -28.81 9.35
C LYS A 183 10.10 -27.81 9.75
N ASP A 184 10.77 -27.24 8.75
CA ASP A 184 11.88 -26.30 8.97
C ASP A 184 11.45 -24.95 9.59
N ALA A 185 10.14 -24.66 9.66
CA ALA A 185 9.63 -23.40 10.22
C ALA A 185 10.11 -23.12 11.66
N LEU A 186 10.06 -24.16 12.52
CA LEU A 186 10.49 -24.04 13.90
C LEU A 186 11.98 -23.68 14.01
N GLY A 187 12.83 -24.23 13.14
CA GLY A 187 14.26 -23.93 13.10
C GLY A 187 14.56 -22.49 12.68
N GLU A 188 13.75 -21.89 11.79
CA GLU A 188 13.90 -20.48 11.45
C GLU A 188 13.47 -19.56 12.60
N PHE A 189 12.41 -19.90 13.34
CA PHE A 189 12.04 -19.15 14.55
C PHE A 189 13.07 -19.33 15.67
N GLU A 190 13.68 -20.51 15.80
CA GLU A 190 14.77 -20.75 16.73
C GLU A 190 15.97 -19.85 16.41
N ALA A 191 16.36 -19.80 15.14
CA ALA A 191 17.44 -18.92 14.68
C ALA A 191 17.10 -17.43 14.93
N ALA A 192 15.85 -17.01 14.71
CA ALA A 192 15.40 -15.66 15.04
C ALA A 192 15.54 -15.37 16.55
N CYS A 193 15.15 -16.31 17.42
CA CYS A 193 15.32 -16.20 18.87
C CYS A 193 16.79 -16.21 19.31
N GLN A 194 17.69 -16.82 18.54
CA GLN A 194 19.14 -16.79 18.82
C GLN A 194 19.75 -15.42 18.47
N ILE A 195 19.26 -14.77 17.41
CA ILE A 195 19.69 -13.43 16.99
C ILE A 195 19.21 -12.37 17.99
N ASP A 196 17.93 -12.41 18.36
CA ASP A 196 17.35 -11.51 19.36
C ASP A 196 16.52 -12.31 20.39
N PRO A 197 17.15 -12.76 21.49
CA PRO A 197 16.47 -13.51 22.54
C PRO A 197 15.38 -12.71 23.28
N GLY A 198 15.45 -11.38 23.23
CA GLY A 198 14.48 -10.47 23.86
C GLY A 198 13.28 -10.15 22.97
N ASN A 199 13.21 -10.72 21.76
CA ASN A 199 12.13 -10.43 20.84
C ASN A 199 10.84 -11.18 21.19
N LEU A 200 9.80 -10.45 21.57
CA LEU A 200 8.48 -11.02 21.88
C LEU A 200 7.89 -11.81 20.72
N THR A 201 7.94 -11.26 19.50
CA THR A 201 7.34 -11.88 18.31
C THR A 201 8.00 -13.21 17.96
N ALA A 202 9.33 -13.29 18.01
CA ALA A 202 10.04 -14.53 17.72
C ALA A 202 9.72 -15.63 18.74
N ASN A 203 9.72 -15.31 20.04
CA ASN A 203 9.39 -16.27 21.10
C ASN A 203 7.92 -16.74 20.99
N LEU A 204 6.99 -15.82 20.69
CA LEU A 204 5.59 -16.15 20.44
C LEU A 204 5.43 -17.09 19.24
N PHE A 205 6.04 -16.76 18.10
CA PHE A 205 5.91 -17.56 16.88
C PHE A 205 6.57 -18.93 17.01
N PHE A 206 7.73 -19.01 17.69
CA PHE A 206 8.33 -20.29 18.04
C PHE A 206 7.36 -21.14 18.89
N GLY A 207 6.76 -20.55 19.92
CA GLY A 207 5.81 -21.24 20.79
C GLY A 207 4.59 -21.80 20.06
N ILE A 208 3.97 -20.97 19.21
CA ILE A 208 2.79 -21.37 18.42
C ILE A 208 3.17 -22.41 17.36
N GLU A 209 4.31 -22.25 16.68
CA GLU A 209 4.77 -23.24 15.69
C GLU A 209 5.12 -24.56 16.37
N GLY A 210 5.74 -24.53 17.55
CA GLY A 210 6.01 -25.72 18.35
C GLY A 210 4.74 -26.47 18.76
N PHE A 211 3.64 -25.76 19.03
CA PHE A 211 2.31 -26.37 19.19
C PHE A 211 1.85 -27.10 17.93
N PHE A 212 1.97 -26.48 16.75
CA PHE A 212 1.58 -27.12 15.48
C PHE A 212 2.43 -28.35 15.14
N GLN A 213 3.72 -28.33 15.49
CA GLN A 213 4.65 -29.42 15.21
C GLN A 213 4.73 -30.48 16.32
N GLY A 214 4.03 -30.29 17.45
CA GLY A 214 4.07 -31.18 18.61
C GLY A 214 5.36 -31.07 19.45
N SER A 215 6.21 -30.08 19.19
CA SER A 215 7.44 -29.78 19.96
C SER A 215 7.10 -29.03 21.24
N SER A 216 6.45 -29.75 22.13
CA SER A 216 5.72 -29.19 23.26
C SER A 216 6.62 -28.46 24.27
N GLU A 217 7.67 -29.09 24.80
CA GLU A 217 8.42 -28.59 25.97
C GLU A 217 9.11 -27.25 25.72
N GLN A 218 9.91 -27.16 24.66
CA GLN A 218 10.60 -25.93 24.26
C GLN A 218 9.62 -24.80 23.91
N ALA A 219 8.46 -25.14 23.32
CA ALA A 219 7.44 -24.14 23.00
C ALA A 219 6.92 -23.43 24.24
N VAL A 220 6.65 -24.18 25.32
CA VAL A 220 6.19 -23.58 26.59
C VAL A 220 7.30 -22.74 27.23
N GLU A 221 8.55 -23.21 27.22
CA GLU A 221 9.68 -22.43 27.74
C GLU A 221 9.79 -21.07 27.05
N ARG A 222 9.71 -21.04 25.71
CA ARG A 222 9.76 -19.80 24.93
C ARG A 222 8.57 -18.88 25.18
N LEU A 223 7.37 -19.45 25.32
CA LEU A 223 6.17 -18.68 25.65
C LEU A 223 6.21 -18.09 27.07
N LEU A 224 6.75 -18.83 28.05
CA LEU A 224 6.96 -18.33 29.41
C LEU A 224 8.00 -17.20 29.41
N HIS A 225 9.11 -17.37 28.70
CA HIS A 225 10.09 -16.29 28.50
C HIS A 225 9.44 -15.05 27.86
N ALA A 226 8.56 -15.23 26.87
CA ALA A 226 7.81 -14.13 26.28
C ALA A 226 6.90 -13.40 27.29
N LEU A 227 6.33 -14.10 28.29
CA LEU A 227 5.59 -13.44 29.38
C LEU A 227 6.51 -12.64 30.32
N GLU A 228 7.71 -13.15 30.60
CA GLU A 228 8.70 -12.47 31.45
C GLU A 228 9.19 -11.14 30.85
N LEU A 229 9.13 -11.00 29.52
CA LEU A 229 9.47 -9.78 28.80
C LEU A 229 8.43 -8.66 28.96
N GLY A 230 7.28 -8.91 29.61
CA GLY A 230 6.23 -7.92 29.84
C GLY A 230 5.45 -7.52 28.59
N PRO A 231 4.77 -8.47 27.91
CA PRO A 231 4.00 -8.19 26.71
C PRO A 231 2.78 -7.30 27.00
N GLU A 232 2.30 -6.58 25.99
CA GLU A 232 1.00 -5.91 26.05
C GLU A 232 -0.13 -6.94 26.26
N PRO A 233 -1.28 -6.53 26.85
CA PRO A 233 -2.37 -7.44 27.20
C PRO A 233 -2.81 -8.36 26.06
N GLU A 234 -2.85 -7.86 24.82
CA GLU A 234 -3.30 -8.62 23.65
C GLU A 234 -2.36 -9.79 23.36
N VAL A 235 -1.06 -9.53 23.47
CA VAL A 235 -0.01 -10.53 23.27
C VAL A 235 0.02 -11.50 24.44
N GLU A 236 -0.11 -11.02 25.68
CA GLU A 236 -0.23 -11.85 26.87
C GLU A 236 -1.38 -12.85 26.75
N TYR A 237 -2.55 -12.37 26.35
CA TYR A 237 -3.75 -13.19 26.16
C TYR A 237 -3.52 -14.32 25.14
N ILE A 238 -2.89 -14.01 24.01
CA ILE A 238 -2.54 -14.99 22.98
C ILE A 238 -1.54 -16.03 23.52
N ILE A 239 -0.49 -15.57 24.23
CA ILE A 239 0.51 -16.47 24.83
C ILE A 239 -0.16 -17.45 25.80
N ARG A 240 -1.00 -16.95 26.71
CA ARG A 240 -1.70 -17.79 27.70
C ARG A 240 -2.64 -18.79 27.04
N LYS A 241 -3.32 -18.41 25.97
CA LYS A 241 -4.11 -19.34 25.14
C LYS A 241 -3.23 -20.42 24.51
N ALA A 242 -2.05 -20.07 24.01
CA ALA A 242 -1.12 -21.03 23.40
C ALA A 242 -0.62 -22.05 24.43
N ILE A 243 -0.19 -21.57 25.61
CA ILE A 243 0.25 -22.44 26.70
C ILE A 243 -0.89 -23.36 27.17
N THR A 244 -2.11 -22.83 27.31
CA THR A 244 -3.32 -23.62 27.65
C THR A 244 -3.52 -24.77 26.66
N ALA A 245 -3.45 -24.48 25.35
CA ALA A 245 -3.62 -25.49 24.32
C ALA A 245 -2.51 -26.54 24.33
N ILE A 246 -1.26 -26.15 24.60
CA ILE A 246 -0.13 -27.08 24.70
C ILE A 246 -0.29 -28.02 25.90
N PHE A 247 -0.59 -27.50 27.10
CA PHE A 247 -0.78 -28.35 28.29
C PHE A 247 -1.98 -29.27 28.15
N PHE A 248 -3.08 -28.80 27.54
CA PHE A 248 -4.22 -29.64 27.20
C PHE A 248 -3.82 -30.83 26.33
N GLN A 249 -3.01 -30.63 25.28
CA GLN A 249 -2.54 -31.72 24.41
C GLN A 249 -1.67 -32.75 25.16
N ARG A 250 -0.96 -32.33 26.20
CA ARG A 250 -0.17 -33.22 27.06
C ARG A 250 -1.01 -33.96 28.10
N GLY A 251 -2.27 -33.58 28.30
CA GLY A 251 -3.12 -34.08 29.37
C GLY A 251 -2.85 -33.48 30.74
N ASP A 252 -2.05 -32.40 30.83
CA ASP A 252 -1.84 -31.66 32.08
C ASP A 252 -2.92 -30.59 32.23
N TYR A 253 -4.11 -31.03 32.67
CA TYR A 253 -5.28 -30.17 32.76
C TYR A 253 -5.19 -29.12 33.88
N ASN A 254 -4.40 -29.38 34.93
CA ASN A 254 -4.19 -28.41 36.01
C ASN A 254 -3.37 -27.22 35.51
N SER A 255 -2.26 -27.46 34.83
CA SER A 255 -1.46 -26.38 34.23
C SER A 255 -2.25 -25.67 33.13
N ALA A 256 -3.02 -26.40 32.32
CA ALA A 256 -3.90 -25.79 31.32
C ALA A 256 -4.95 -24.87 31.96
N LEU A 257 -5.59 -25.29 33.05
CA LEU A 257 -6.55 -24.49 33.80
C LEU A 257 -5.93 -23.20 34.32
N GLN A 258 -4.76 -23.27 34.96
CA GLN A 258 -4.07 -22.09 35.48
C GLN A 258 -3.83 -21.04 34.39
N HIS A 259 -3.37 -21.45 33.20
CA HIS A 259 -3.16 -20.50 32.10
C HIS A 259 -4.46 -20.00 31.49
N ALA A 260 -5.53 -20.81 31.47
CA ALA A 260 -6.86 -20.38 31.02
C ALA A 260 -7.45 -19.30 31.95
N GLU A 261 -7.32 -19.46 33.26
CA GLU A 261 -7.77 -18.47 34.25
C GLU A 261 -7.00 -17.15 34.12
N GLN A 262 -5.70 -17.22 33.86
CA GLN A 262 -4.91 -16.01 33.62
C GLN A 262 -5.29 -15.33 32.31
N ALA A 263 -5.61 -16.08 31.24
CA ALA A 263 -6.14 -15.50 30.01
C ALA A 263 -7.50 -14.83 30.25
N LEU A 264 -8.36 -15.45 31.07
CA LEU A 264 -9.63 -14.86 31.48
C LEU A 264 -9.42 -13.57 32.28
N ARG A 265 -8.45 -13.54 33.19
CA ARG A 265 -8.11 -12.34 33.96
C ARG A 265 -7.74 -11.18 33.04
N VAL A 266 -6.85 -11.41 32.07
CA VAL A 266 -6.47 -10.39 31.08
C VAL A 266 -7.70 -9.86 30.33
N ALA A 267 -8.57 -10.75 29.84
CA ALA A 267 -9.78 -10.34 29.13
C ALA A 267 -10.77 -9.54 30.01
N LEU A 268 -10.84 -9.85 31.31
CA LEU A 268 -11.67 -9.11 32.27
C LEU A 268 -11.08 -7.74 32.59
N ASP A 269 -9.77 -7.67 32.84
CA ASP A 269 -9.06 -6.44 33.16
C ASP A 269 -9.16 -5.42 32.02
N GLU A 270 -9.10 -5.91 30.77
CA GLU A 270 -9.23 -5.10 29.55
C GLU A 270 -10.69 -4.95 29.06
N ALA A 271 -11.66 -5.55 29.74
CA ALA A 271 -13.09 -5.52 29.40
C ALA A 271 -13.41 -5.99 27.96
N TRP A 272 -12.76 -7.07 27.50
CA TRP A 272 -12.98 -7.65 26.18
C TRP A 272 -14.10 -8.69 26.18
N ASP A 273 -15.31 -8.29 25.77
CA ASP A 273 -16.50 -9.16 25.82
C ASP A 273 -16.35 -10.49 25.06
N ARG A 274 -15.75 -10.45 23.86
CA ARG A 274 -15.63 -11.63 23.00
C ARG A 274 -14.56 -12.60 23.53
N GLU A 275 -13.43 -12.05 23.94
CA GLU A 275 -12.29 -12.78 24.50
C GLU A 275 -12.66 -13.35 25.88
N GLU A 276 -13.42 -12.62 26.69
CA GLU A 276 -13.94 -13.12 27.96
C GLU A 276 -14.82 -14.36 27.74
N TYR A 277 -15.74 -14.33 26.77
CA TYR A 277 -16.55 -15.52 26.44
C TYR A 277 -15.66 -16.72 26.08
N ASP A 278 -14.67 -16.51 25.20
CA ASP A 278 -13.76 -17.55 24.74
C ASP A 278 -12.88 -18.10 25.89
N ALA A 279 -12.46 -17.24 26.82
CA ALA A 279 -11.64 -17.58 27.97
C ALA A 279 -12.44 -18.28 29.07
N ARG A 280 -13.69 -17.88 29.34
CA ARG A 280 -14.58 -18.59 30.26
C ARG A 280 -14.90 -19.99 29.76
N MET A 281 -15.18 -20.14 28.46
CA MET A 281 -15.38 -21.45 27.85
C MET A 281 -14.12 -22.33 27.96
N SER A 282 -12.92 -21.77 27.75
CA SER A 282 -11.67 -22.49 28.00
C SER A 282 -11.55 -22.93 29.44
N THR A 283 -11.76 -22.00 30.38
CA THR A 283 -11.60 -22.23 31.82
C THR A 283 -12.54 -23.32 32.28
N ALA A 284 -13.82 -23.26 31.89
CA ALA A 284 -14.80 -24.30 32.21
C ALA A 284 -14.39 -25.68 31.66
N CYS A 285 -13.95 -25.76 30.40
CA CYS A 285 -13.47 -27.00 29.80
C CYS A 285 -12.27 -27.59 30.55
N MET A 286 -11.26 -26.76 30.84
CA MET A 286 -10.06 -27.21 31.54
C MET A 286 -10.38 -27.61 32.98
N ALA A 287 -11.28 -26.88 33.65
CA ALA A 287 -11.72 -27.15 35.01
C ALA A 287 -12.46 -28.49 35.13
N ILE A 288 -13.38 -28.80 34.19
CA ILE A 288 -14.02 -30.13 34.13
C ILE A 288 -12.98 -31.24 33.97
N MET A 289 -11.98 -31.04 33.10
CA MET A 289 -10.93 -32.04 32.86
C MET A 289 -9.95 -32.18 34.04
N ALA A 290 -9.71 -31.10 34.78
CA ALA A 290 -8.91 -31.08 36.00
C ALA A 290 -9.67 -31.64 37.22
N GLY A 291 -11.00 -31.79 37.12
CA GLY A 291 -11.87 -32.20 38.23
C GLY A 291 -12.28 -31.04 39.15
N ASP A 292 -11.98 -29.80 38.78
CA ASP A 292 -12.41 -28.59 39.48
C ASP A 292 -13.79 -28.15 38.97
N LEU A 293 -14.83 -28.82 39.47
CA LEU A 293 -16.20 -28.58 39.01
C LEU A 293 -16.77 -27.26 39.56
N GLU A 294 -16.20 -26.72 40.63
CA GLU A 294 -16.60 -25.43 41.21
C GLU A 294 -16.22 -24.29 40.28
N THR A 295 -14.95 -24.23 39.84
CA THR A 295 -14.47 -23.24 38.86
C THR A 295 -15.21 -23.37 37.52
N ALA A 296 -15.52 -24.61 37.11
CA ALA A 296 -16.32 -24.84 35.91
C ALA A 296 -17.73 -24.25 36.04
N ASN A 297 -18.41 -24.50 37.16
CA ASN A 297 -19.74 -24.00 37.46
C ASN A 297 -19.79 -22.46 37.42
N GLU A 298 -18.84 -21.81 38.09
CA GLU A 298 -18.81 -20.34 38.21
C GLU A 298 -18.73 -19.66 36.83
N ASN A 299 -17.88 -20.19 35.96
CA ASN A 299 -17.68 -19.66 34.62
C ASN A 299 -18.89 -19.92 33.71
N LEU A 300 -19.48 -21.12 33.77
CA LEU A 300 -20.64 -21.47 32.96
C LEU A 300 -21.89 -20.68 33.40
N LEU A 301 -22.14 -20.56 34.70
CA LEU A 301 -23.26 -19.78 35.23
C LEU A 301 -23.18 -18.32 34.76
N THR A 302 -21.97 -17.74 34.77
CA THR A 302 -21.77 -16.37 34.27
C THR A 302 -22.11 -16.24 32.78
N LEU A 303 -21.75 -17.24 31.96
CA LEU A 303 -22.10 -17.26 30.54
C LEU A 303 -23.60 -17.45 30.31
N GLU A 304 -24.26 -18.32 31.07
CA GLU A 304 -25.72 -18.52 30.99
C GLU A 304 -26.50 -17.27 31.36
N MET A 305 -26.08 -16.55 32.40
CA MET A 305 -26.69 -15.28 32.78
C MET A 305 -26.59 -14.22 31.68
N ARG A 306 -25.51 -14.23 30.88
CA ARG A 306 -25.35 -13.34 29.72
C ARG A 306 -26.20 -13.75 28.54
N ASN A 307 -26.30 -15.05 28.26
CA ASN A 307 -27.10 -15.58 27.16
C ASN A 307 -27.72 -16.93 27.51
N MET A 308 -28.96 -16.89 27.99
CA MET A 308 -29.73 -18.07 28.38
C MET A 308 -30.05 -19.05 27.23
N ASN A 309 -29.80 -18.65 25.97
CA ASN A 309 -30.09 -19.47 24.78
C ASN A 309 -28.82 -20.02 24.13
N ASP A 310 -27.63 -19.86 24.74
CA ASP A 310 -26.41 -20.43 24.20
C ASP A 310 -26.36 -21.95 24.41
N GLN A 311 -26.73 -22.69 23.36
CA GLN A 311 -26.77 -24.15 23.41
C GLN A 311 -25.41 -24.79 23.74
N LYS A 312 -24.28 -24.15 23.42
CA LYS A 312 -22.96 -24.70 23.76
C LYS A 312 -22.72 -24.65 25.27
N VAL A 313 -23.10 -23.53 25.88
CA VAL A 313 -22.99 -23.32 27.33
C VAL A 313 -23.93 -24.27 28.05
N ILE A 314 -25.22 -24.32 27.64
CA ILE A 314 -26.22 -25.22 28.23
C ILE A 314 -25.75 -26.68 28.20
N ASN A 315 -25.32 -27.17 27.02
CA ASN A 315 -24.86 -28.54 26.88
C ASN A 315 -23.64 -28.84 27.78
N LEU A 316 -22.73 -27.87 27.94
CA LEU A 316 -21.54 -28.01 28.76
C LEU A 316 -21.86 -27.94 30.26
N SER A 317 -22.84 -27.13 30.67
CA SER A 317 -23.38 -27.08 32.03
C SER A 317 -24.06 -28.39 32.41
N ASP A 318 -24.95 -28.89 31.56
CA ASP A 318 -25.59 -30.20 31.74
C ASP A 318 -24.52 -31.30 31.83
N TYR A 319 -23.51 -31.25 30.95
CA TYR A 319 -22.40 -32.19 30.99
C TYR A 319 -21.67 -32.17 32.33
N ARG A 320 -21.27 -30.98 32.79
CA ARG A 320 -20.59 -30.79 34.07
C ARG A 320 -21.43 -31.30 35.23
N MET A 321 -22.74 -31.05 35.24
CA MET A 321 -23.65 -31.55 36.27
C MET A 321 -23.71 -33.09 36.29
N ASN A 322 -23.74 -33.74 35.11
CA ASN A 322 -23.67 -35.20 35.05
C ASN A 322 -22.36 -35.76 35.63
N VAL A 323 -21.24 -35.05 35.45
CA VAL A 323 -19.94 -35.42 36.05
C VAL A 323 -19.97 -35.22 37.58
N GLU A 324 -20.54 -34.10 38.04
CA GLU A 324 -20.67 -33.75 39.46
C GLU A 324 -21.52 -34.75 40.25
N GLU A 325 -22.62 -35.21 39.66
CA GLU A 325 -23.50 -36.23 40.24
C GLU A 325 -22.93 -37.66 40.13
N GLY A 326 -21.79 -37.84 39.46
CA GLY A 326 -21.15 -39.14 39.26
C GLY A 326 -21.90 -40.05 38.27
N LEU A 327 -22.78 -39.49 37.44
CA LEU A 327 -23.51 -40.23 36.40
C LEU A 327 -22.58 -40.71 35.28
N ILE A 328 -21.55 -39.90 34.95
CA ILE A 328 -20.53 -40.20 33.95
C ILE A 328 -19.15 -39.76 34.45
N PRO A 329 -18.07 -40.49 34.11
CA PRO A 329 -16.71 -39.95 34.24
C PRO A 329 -16.47 -38.79 33.26
N ALA A 330 -15.59 -37.84 33.64
CA ALA A 330 -15.15 -36.78 32.74
C ALA A 330 -14.52 -37.36 31.46
N GLY A 331 -14.92 -36.82 30.31
CA GLY A 331 -14.53 -37.28 28.98
C GLY A 331 -15.44 -38.35 28.35
N GLU A 332 -16.40 -38.93 29.07
CA GLU A 332 -17.38 -39.86 28.47
C GLU A 332 -18.56 -39.11 27.82
N VAL A 333 -19.37 -39.81 27.03
CA VAL A 333 -20.57 -39.24 26.39
C VAL A 333 -21.70 -39.11 27.42
N SER A 334 -22.40 -37.97 27.44
CA SER A 334 -23.50 -37.74 28.37
C SER A 334 -24.74 -38.57 28.04
N PRO A 335 -25.67 -38.76 29.01
CA PRO A 335 -26.98 -39.37 28.75
C PRO A 335 -27.81 -38.64 27.68
N SER A 336 -27.63 -37.32 27.53
CA SER A 336 -28.26 -36.52 26.48
C SER A 336 -27.61 -36.70 25.10
N GLY A 337 -26.55 -37.52 24.98
CA GLY A 337 -25.81 -37.75 23.74
C GLY A 337 -24.74 -36.71 23.44
N PHE A 338 -24.47 -35.78 24.36
CA PHE A 338 -23.41 -34.79 24.20
C PHE A 338 -22.03 -35.44 24.36
N ASN A 339 -21.21 -35.32 23.32
CA ASN A 339 -19.86 -35.89 23.29
C ASN A 339 -18.83 -34.82 23.64
N PHE A 340 -18.42 -34.79 24.91
CA PHE A 340 -17.47 -33.80 25.39
C PHE A 340 -16.08 -33.94 24.77
N ARG A 341 -15.60 -35.16 24.47
CA ARG A 341 -14.34 -35.34 23.74
C ARG A 341 -14.37 -34.72 22.35
N SER A 342 -15.50 -34.87 21.62
CA SER A 342 -15.68 -34.20 20.33
C SER A 342 -15.67 -32.69 20.48
N PHE A 343 -16.40 -32.17 21.48
CA PHE A 343 -16.42 -30.75 21.79
C PHE A 343 -15.02 -30.19 22.10
N LEU A 344 -14.23 -30.90 22.91
CA LEU A 344 -12.86 -30.53 23.23
C LEU A 344 -11.90 -30.61 22.03
N ASN A 345 -12.09 -31.58 21.14
CA ASN A 345 -11.31 -31.66 19.91
C ASN A 345 -11.57 -30.45 18.99
N ASP A 346 -12.84 -30.06 18.86
CA ASP A 346 -13.22 -28.88 18.09
C ASP A 346 -12.74 -27.59 18.76
N TRP A 347 -12.85 -27.51 20.09
CA TRP A 347 -12.27 -26.44 20.90
C TRP A 347 -10.76 -26.31 20.65
N SER A 348 -9.98 -27.39 20.75
CA SER A 348 -8.53 -27.36 20.57
C SER A 348 -8.13 -26.93 19.15
N ARG A 349 -8.79 -27.49 18.13
CA ARG A 349 -8.51 -27.18 16.71
C ARG A 349 -8.86 -25.74 16.32
N SER A 350 -9.82 -25.12 17.02
CA SER A 350 -10.28 -23.78 16.69
C SER A 350 -9.47 -22.66 17.34
N ARG A 351 -8.55 -22.97 18.30
CA ARG A 351 -7.77 -21.94 19.00
C ARG A 351 -6.72 -21.27 18.13
N PHE A 352 -6.02 -22.04 17.33
CA PHE A 352 -5.01 -21.54 16.40
C PHE A 352 -5.27 -22.14 15.03
N ASN A 353 -5.79 -21.31 14.13
CA ASN A 353 -5.88 -21.68 12.72
C ASN A 353 -4.46 -21.76 12.13
N THR A 354 -4.24 -22.55 11.07
CA THR A 354 -2.89 -22.70 10.50
C THR A 354 -2.33 -21.42 9.87
N SER A 355 -3.19 -20.44 9.61
CA SER A 355 -2.77 -19.11 9.14
C SER A 355 -2.56 -18.09 10.26
N PHE A 356 -2.64 -18.50 11.53
CA PHE A 356 -2.68 -17.57 12.67
C PHE A 356 -1.40 -16.74 12.76
N ILE A 357 -0.23 -17.39 12.67
CA ILE A 357 1.08 -16.69 12.65
C ILE A 357 1.12 -15.65 11.53
N TYR A 358 0.68 -16.01 10.32
CA TYR A 358 0.64 -15.05 9.20
C TYR A 358 -0.35 -13.90 9.46
N GLN A 359 -1.54 -14.18 10.00
CA GLN A 359 -2.56 -13.17 10.30
C GLN A 359 -2.06 -12.11 11.29
N ILE A 360 -1.27 -12.50 12.29
CA ILE A 360 -0.73 -11.59 13.30
C ILE A 360 0.69 -11.09 12.98
N SER A 361 1.29 -11.52 11.86
CA SER A 361 2.66 -11.14 11.48
C SER A 361 2.80 -9.72 10.92
N GLY A 362 1.69 -9.09 10.52
CA GLY A 362 1.72 -7.81 9.80
C GLY A 362 2.19 -7.92 8.34
N LEU A 363 2.47 -9.12 7.82
CA LEU A 363 2.90 -9.30 6.43
C LEU A 363 1.77 -9.14 5.40
N LYS A 364 0.52 -9.34 5.81
CA LYS A 364 -0.61 -9.37 4.88
C LYS A 364 -0.80 -8.03 4.18
N MET A 365 -0.88 -8.05 2.85
CA MET A 365 -1.24 -6.89 2.04
C MET A 365 -2.71 -6.94 1.62
N GLU A 366 -3.37 -5.78 1.55
CA GLU A 366 -4.78 -5.69 1.14
C GLU A 366 -4.97 -5.74 -0.39
N ARG A 367 -3.96 -5.31 -1.15
CA ARG A 367 -4.00 -5.21 -2.60
C ARG A 367 -3.60 -6.54 -3.23
N ASN A 368 -4.21 -6.96 -4.33
CA ASN A 368 -3.87 -8.19 -5.04
C ASN A 368 -2.91 -7.92 -6.22
N LEU A 369 -1.82 -8.68 -6.33
CA LEU A 369 -0.82 -8.61 -7.41
C LEU A 369 -0.74 -9.98 -8.12
N ASP A 370 -0.69 -9.97 -9.45
CA ASP A 370 -0.49 -11.18 -10.25
C ASP A 370 0.99 -11.58 -10.30
N ILE A 371 1.51 -12.01 -9.15
CA ILE A 371 2.92 -12.40 -8.99
C ILE A 371 3.30 -13.57 -9.90
N ASP A 372 2.37 -14.50 -10.17
CA ASP A 372 2.68 -15.67 -11.01
C ASP A 372 2.95 -15.24 -12.45
N ALA A 373 2.19 -14.27 -12.98
CA ALA A 373 2.49 -13.68 -14.28
C ALA A 373 3.83 -12.93 -14.28
N LEU A 374 4.19 -12.26 -13.18
CA LEU A 374 5.43 -11.49 -13.07
C LEU A 374 6.68 -12.38 -12.94
N LEU A 375 6.60 -13.49 -12.20
CA LEU A 375 7.69 -14.46 -12.04
C LEU A 375 8.01 -15.22 -13.32
N ASN A 376 7.00 -15.40 -14.19
CA ASN A 376 7.14 -16.13 -15.46
C ASN A 376 7.48 -15.23 -16.66
N GLN A 377 7.69 -13.92 -16.47
CA GLN A 377 8.11 -13.01 -17.53
C GLN A 377 9.63 -13.09 -17.77
N ASP A 378 10.03 -13.58 -18.94
CA ASP A 378 11.40 -13.50 -19.43
C ASP A 378 11.72 -12.10 -19.96
N GLY A 379 12.81 -11.51 -19.45
CA GLY A 379 13.33 -10.19 -19.85
C GLY A 379 12.88 -9.00 -18.98
N PRO A 380 13.51 -7.81 -19.15
CA PRO A 380 13.07 -6.57 -18.50
C PRO A 380 11.59 -6.36 -18.66
N PRO A 381 10.94 -5.63 -17.73
CA PRO A 381 9.57 -5.21 -17.95
C PRO A 381 9.51 -4.81 -19.42
N ARG A 382 8.58 -5.42 -20.16
CA ARG A 382 7.98 -4.65 -21.23
C ARG A 382 7.43 -3.48 -20.43
N VAL A 383 8.20 -2.38 -20.36
CA VAL A 383 7.67 -1.05 -20.15
C VAL A 383 6.49 -1.12 -21.06
N ALA A 384 5.29 -1.32 -20.50
CA ALA A 384 4.08 -1.53 -21.28
C ALA A 384 4.22 -0.45 -22.31
N ARG A 385 4.45 -0.84 -23.60
CA ARG A 385 4.96 0.07 -24.63
C ARG A 385 4.21 1.33 -24.30
N GLN A 386 4.89 2.36 -23.80
CA GLN A 386 4.22 3.65 -23.72
C GLN A 386 3.96 3.83 -25.20
N GLN A 387 2.72 3.54 -25.61
CA GLN A 387 2.22 3.85 -26.93
C GLN A 387 2.61 5.30 -27.04
N ALA A 388 3.65 5.53 -27.86
CA ALA A 388 4.63 6.59 -27.73
C ALA A 388 4.11 7.71 -26.84
N SER A 389 4.56 7.81 -25.57
CA SER A 389 3.96 8.70 -24.56
C SER A 389 3.65 10.05 -25.21
N ILE A 390 2.39 10.24 -25.61
CA ILE A 390 1.97 11.43 -26.30
C ILE A 390 1.89 12.45 -25.17
N ASP A 391 2.73 13.46 -25.26
CA ASP A 391 2.79 14.55 -24.30
C ASP A 391 1.36 15.09 -24.05
N PRO A 392 0.90 15.26 -22.79
CA PRO A 392 -0.35 15.95 -22.50
C PRO A 392 -0.47 17.28 -23.26
N GLU A 393 0.64 18.01 -23.45
CA GLU A 393 0.67 19.21 -24.29
C GLU A 393 0.38 18.88 -25.76
N GLU A 394 0.99 17.82 -26.32
CA GLU A 394 0.73 17.37 -27.70
C GLU A 394 -0.74 16.96 -27.90
N MET A 395 -1.37 16.31 -26.91
CA MET A 395 -2.79 15.95 -26.98
C MET A 395 -3.70 17.17 -26.96
N ILE A 396 -3.35 18.18 -26.17
CA ILE A 396 -4.07 19.46 -26.15
C ILE A 396 -3.90 20.18 -27.48
N GLU A 397 -2.71 20.16 -28.09
CA GLU A 397 -2.49 20.74 -29.43
C GLU A 397 -3.31 20.01 -30.50
N ARG A 398 -3.34 18.68 -30.48
CA ARG A 398 -4.18 17.87 -31.37
C ARG A 398 -5.66 18.17 -31.18
N PHE A 399 -6.13 18.25 -29.95
CA PHE A 399 -7.51 18.62 -29.61
C PHE A 399 -7.88 20.00 -30.13
N ASN A 400 -7.02 21.00 -29.92
CA ASN A 400 -7.22 22.36 -30.40
C ASN A 400 -7.22 22.46 -31.93
N ALA A 401 -6.55 21.54 -32.63
CA ALA A 401 -6.55 21.46 -34.09
C ALA A 401 -7.83 20.85 -34.69
N LEU A 402 -8.68 20.19 -33.89
CA LEU A 402 -9.90 19.54 -34.37
C LEU A 402 -10.94 20.55 -34.89
N LYS A 403 -11.63 20.16 -35.98
CA LYS A 403 -12.66 20.96 -36.64
C LYS A 403 -13.91 20.14 -36.94
N GLY A 404 -15.07 20.80 -36.98
CA GLY A 404 -16.35 20.21 -37.40
C GLY A 404 -16.71 18.94 -36.64
N GLN A 405 -17.13 17.90 -37.37
CA GLN A 405 -17.62 16.63 -36.81
C GLN A 405 -16.56 15.88 -35.98
N ALA A 406 -15.27 16.05 -36.28
CA ALA A 406 -14.19 15.43 -35.51
C ALA A 406 -14.10 16.02 -34.10
N PHE A 407 -14.20 17.35 -33.98
CA PHE A 407 -14.25 18.03 -32.68
C PHE A 407 -15.49 17.64 -31.89
N GLU A 408 -16.65 17.62 -32.55
CA GLU A 408 -17.91 17.20 -31.90
C GLU A 408 -17.81 15.76 -31.36
N THR A 409 -17.24 14.84 -32.13
CA THR A 409 -17.10 13.43 -31.73
C THR A 409 -16.25 13.30 -30.48
N VAL A 410 -15.15 14.03 -30.40
CA VAL A 410 -14.24 14.02 -29.24
C VAL A 410 -14.90 14.63 -28.02
N CYS A 411 -15.60 15.75 -28.17
CA CYS A 411 -16.37 16.35 -27.07
C CYS A 411 -17.47 15.41 -26.54
N ARG A 412 -18.16 14.66 -27.41
CA ARG A 412 -19.14 13.65 -26.97
C ARG A 412 -18.48 12.51 -26.19
N LYS A 413 -17.30 12.07 -26.61
CA LYS A 413 -16.50 11.06 -25.88
C LYS A 413 -16.00 11.57 -24.52
N ILE A 414 -15.58 12.84 -24.44
CA ILE A 414 -15.22 13.50 -23.17
C ILE A 414 -16.40 13.42 -22.19
N VAL A 415 -17.61 13.82 -22.63
CA VAL A 415 -18.82 13.76 -21.80
C VAL A 415 -19.12 12.31 -21.37
N ALA A 416 -18.98 11.34 -22.27
CA ALA A 416 -19.17 9.92 -21.95
C ALA A 416 -18.17 9.41 -20.92
N THR A 417 -16.89 9.77 -21.06
CA THR A 417 -15.81 9.37 -20.14
C THR A 417 -16.02 9.93 -18.73
N LEU A 418 -16.65 11.10 -18.62
CA LEU A 418 -17.04 11.71 -17.35
C LEU A 418 -18.33 11.13 -16.75
N GLY A 419 -18.90 10.06 -17.34
CA GLY A 419 -20.08 9.38 -16.83
C GLY A 419 -21.42 10.02 -17.23
N TYR A 420 -21.45 10.74 -18.35
CA TYR A 420 -22.66 11.42 -18.84
C TYR A 420 -23.02 11.01 -20.27
N ARG A 421 -24.32 10.98 -20.56
CA ARG A 421 -24.84 10.81 -21.91
C ARG A 421 -25.32 12.15 -22.45
N VAL A 422 -24.87 12.50 -23.65
CA VAL A 422 -25.30 13.75 -24.32
C VAL A 422 -26.79 13.73 -24.62
N VAL A 423 -27.49 14.78 -24.19
CA VAL A 423 -28.92 15.02 -24.44
C VAL A 423 -29.09 15.93 -25.65
N SER A 424 -28.42 17.08 -25.66
CA SER A 424 -28.49 18.05 -26.76
C SER A 424 -27.25 18.93 -26.81
N LEU A 425 -26.91 19.41 -28.01
CA LEU A 425 -25.93 20.49 -28.18
C LEU A 425 -26.64 21.82 -27.95
N LEU A 426 -26.03 22.70 -27.18
CA LEU A 426 -26.56 24.02 -26.87
C LEU A 426 -26.02 25.06 -27.87
N PRO A 427 -26.76 26.15 -28.14
CA PRO A 427 -26.32 27.15 -29.12
C PRO A 427 -25.02 27.84 -28.68
N TYR A 428 -23.94 27.59 -29.41
CA TYR A 428 -22.65 28.28 -29.27
C TYR A 428 -22.18 28.70 -30.66
N ARG A 429 -21.88 29.99 -30.84
CA ARG A 429 -21.64 30.57 -32.18
C ARG A 429 -20.19 30.49 -32.63
N ASP A 430 -19.27 30.35 -31.69
CA ASP A 430 -17.85 30.42 -31.98
C ASP A 430 -17.27 29.03 -32.29
N SER A 431 -16.33 28.98 -33.24
CA SER A 431 -15.70 27.72 -33.67
C SER A 431 -14.65 27.18 -32.68
N ASP A 432 -14.47 27.88 -31.55
CA ASP A 432 -13.47 27.62 -30.51
C ASP A 432 -14.02 26.78 -29.35
N GLY A 433 -15.27 26.33 -29.40
CA GLY A 433 -15.88 25.60 -28.28
C GLY A 433 -17.17 24.89 -28.63
N MET A 434 -17.70 24.17 -27.65
CA MET A 434 -19.00 23.52 -27.74
C MET A 434 -19.67 23.43 -26.37
N ASP A 435 -20.96 23.75 -26.35
CA ASP A 435 -21.78 23.67 -25.15
C ASP A 435 -22.73 22.46 -25.25
N ILE A 436 -22.81 21.67 -24.19
CA ILE A 436 -23.52 20.39 -24.20
C ILE A 436 -24.37 20.26 -22.95
N LEU A 437 -25.65 19.91 -23.14
CA LEU A 437 -26.48 19.40 -22.06
C LEU A 437 -26.37 17.88 -22.03
N ALA A 438 -26.05 17.31 -20.87
CA ALA A 438 -25.91 15.88 -20.69
C ALA A 438 -26.63 15.39 -19.43
N GLN A 439 -26.87 14.08 -19.36
CA GLN A 439 -27.53 13.41 -18.24
C GLN A 439 -26.63 12.30 -17.68
N SER A 440 -26.53 12.19 -16.36
CA SER A 440 -25.71 11.17 -15.70
C SER A 440 -26.16 9.76 -16.11
N THR A 441 -25.19 8.87 -16.33
CA THR A 441 -25.45 7.45 -16.65
C THR A 441 -25.75 6.61 -15.42
N THR A 442 -25.36 7.08 -14.23
CA THR A 442 -25.55 6.39 -12.94
C THR A 442 -26.70 6.99 -12.12
N GLU A 443 -26.91 8.31 -12.19
CA GLU A 443 -27.94 9.01 -11.42
C GLU A 443 -29.13 9.45 -12.28
N LYS A 444 -30.27 8.76 -12.12
CA LYS A 444 -31.47 9.00 -12.92
C LYS A 444 -32.02 10.41 -12.71
N GLY A 445 -32.06 11.20 -13.79
CA GLY A 445 -32.64 12.55 -13.78
C GLY A 445 -31.64 13.69 -13.53
N ARG A 446 -30.39 13.37 -13.15
CA ARG A 446 -29.34 14.38 -12.92
C ARG A 446 -28.74 14.87 -14.24
N LYS A 447 -28.76 16.18 -14.45
CA LYS A 447 -28.28 16.87 -15.64
C LYS A 447 -27.05 17.72 -15.33
N ALA A 448 -26.16 17.81 -16.31
CA ALA A 448 -24.99 18.68 -16.26
C ALA A 448 -24.83 19.47 -17.57
N VAL A 449 -24.34 20.70 -17.45
CA VAL A 449 -23.93 21.54 -18.59
C VAL A 449 -22.43 21.43 -18.75
N PHE A 450 -21.94 21.22 -19.97
CA PHE A 450 -20.52 21.18 -20.30
C PHE A 450 -20.20 22.34 -21.23
N GLU A 451 -19.24 23.18 -20.84
CA GLU A 451 -18.67 24.22 -21.67
C GLU A 451 -17.22 23.83 -22.00
N ILE A 452 -17.01 23.34 -23.22
CA ILE A 452 -15.71 22.84 -23.69
C ILE A 452 -15.09 23.89 -24.60
N ARG A 453 -13.84 24.28 -24.35
CA ARG A 453 -13.15 25.36 -25.09
C ARG A 453 -11.76 24.92 -25.58
N LYS A 454 -11.41 25.35 -26.79
CA LYS A 454 -10.10 25.19 -27.45
C LYS A 454 -9.21 26.41 -27.21
N TRP A 455 -9.09 26.81 -25.95
CA TRP A 455 -8.31 27.99 -25.59
C TRP A 455 -6.82 27.68 -25.50
N LYS A 456 -5.99 28.63 -25.95
CA LYS A 456 -4.54 28.61 -25.78
C LYS A 456 -4.14 29.90 -25.05
N ASN A 457 -3.64 29.77 -23.82
CA ASN A 457 -3.19 30.89 -22.97
C ASN A 457 -4.26 31.93 -22.57
N GLN A 458 -5.56 31.63 -22.74
CA GLN A 458 -6.63 32.49 -22.27
C GLN A 458 -7.10 32.02 -20.88
N PRO A 459 -6.99 32.85 -19.83
CA PRO A 459 -7.35 32.43 -18.49
C PRO A 459 -8.87 32.39 -18.29
N ILE A 460 -9.34 31.49 -17.43
CA ILE A 460 -10.74 31.42 -17.00
C ILE A 460 -10.98 32.53 -15.97
N SER A 461 -11.90 33.45 -16.27
CA SER A 461 -12.27 34.57 -15.40
C SER A 461 -13.45 34.26 -14.46
N ASP A 462 -13.58 35.03 -13.40
CA ASP A 462 -14.73 34.96 -12.49
C ASP A 462 -16.05 35.29 -13.20
N ILE A 463 -16.03 36.24 -14.14
CA ILE A 463 -17.17 36.58 -15.00
C ILE A 463 -17.62 35.35 -15.80
N PHE A 464 -16.66 34.60 -16.37
CA PHE A 464 -16.96 33.39 -17.12
C PHE A 464 -17.65 32.33 -16.24
N LEU A 465 -17.11 32.09 -15.03
CA LEU A 465 -17.72 31.15 -14.09
C LEU A 465 -19.12 31.58 -13.62
N ARG A 466 -19.35 32.89 -13.43
CA ARG A 466 -20.68 33.41 -13.10
C ARG A 466 -21.67 33.22 -14.26
N ASN A 467 -21.22 33.39 -15.50
CA ASN A 467 -22.04 33.10 -16.68
C ASN A 467 -22.37 31.61 -16.78
N MET A 468 -21.40 30.73 -16.52
CA MET A 468 -21.63 29.28 -16.44
C MET A 468 -22.68 28.95 -15.36
N GLN A 469 -22.63 29.62 -14.21
CA GLN A 469 -23.63 29.41 -13.15
C GLN A 469 -25.05 29.78 -13.61
N ASN A 470 -25.20 30.85 -14.39
CA ASN A 470 -26.47 31.22 -15.00
C ASN A 470 -26.92 30.18 -16.02
N HIS A 471 -26.00 29.68 -16.84
CA HIS A 471 -26.26 28.66 -17.85
C HIS A 471 -26.76 27.33 -17.22
N ILE A 472 -26.16 26.90 -16.11
CA ILE A 472 -26.63 25.75 -15.32
C ILE A 472 -28.08 25.96 -14.87
N ASN A 473 -28.42 27.16 -14.39
CA ASN A 473 -29.76 27.49 -13.90
C ASN A 473 -30.79 27.51 -15.04
N GLU A 474 -30.45 28.11 -16.19
CA GLU A 474 -31.31 28.17 -17.37
C GLU A 474 -31.65 26.77 -17.91
N GLN A 475 -30.65 25.88 -17.95
CA GLN A 475 -30.83 24.49 -18.40
C GLN A 475 -31.43 23.56 -17.34
N LYS A 476 -31.74 24.09 -16.14
CA LYS A 476 -32.22 23.34 -14.98
C LYS A 476 -31.31 22.15 -14.63
N ALA A 477 -30.00 22.34 -14.77
CA ALA A 477 -28.96 21.36 -14.45
C ALA A 477 -28.53 21.46 -12.99
N GLN A 478 -27.94 20.39 -12.47
CA GLN A 478 -27.49 20.30 -11.07
C GLN A 478 -26.03 20.71 -10.92
N GLU A 479 -25.23 20.54 -11.97
CA GLU A 479 -23.82 20.89 -12.00
C GLU A 479 -23.36 21.32 -13.40
N GLY A 480 -22.16 21.87 -13.46
CA GLY A 480 -21.54 22.32 -14.69
C GLY A 480 -20.06 22.00 -14.75
N PHE A 481 -19.57 21.72 -15.96
CA PHE A 481 -18.18 21.45 -16.24
C PHE A 481 -17.63 22.50 -17.19
N VAL A 482 -16.55 23.17 -16.78
CA VAL A 482 -15.73 24.01 -17.66
C VAL A 482 -14.50 23.21 -18.03
N ILE A 483 -14.28 22.96 -19.31
CA ILE A 483 -13.19 22.12 -19.81
C ILE A 483 -12.33 22.95 -20.77
N ALA A 484 -11.14 23.33 -20.31
CA ALA A 484 -10.20 24.13 -21.11
C ALA A 484 -8.76 23.97 -20.59
N ALA A 485 -7.79 23.97 -21.51
CA ALA A 485 -6.37 24.09 -21.18
C ALA A 485 -6.03 25.56 -20.83
N ALA A 486 -6.54 26.00 -19.68
CA ALA A 486 -6.51 27.39 -19.26
C ALA A 486 -6.31 27.52 -17.74
N ARG A 487 -5.41 28.41 -17.34
CA ARG A 487 -5.25 28.80 -15.93
C ARG A 487 -6.47 29.57 -15.42
N LEU A 488 -6.77 29.43 -14.14
CA LEU A 488 -7.75 30.29 -13.46
C LEU A 488 -7.12 31.63 -13.11
N THR A 489 -7.89 32.72 -13.23
CA THR A 489 -7.54 34.00 -12.59
C THR A 489 -7.73 33.92 -11.07
N ASP A 490 -7.05 34.77 -10.30
CA ASP A 490 -7.21 34.84 -8.83
C ASP A 490 -8.67 35.10 -8.42
N GLY A 491 -9.38 35.94 -9.19
CA GLY A 491 -10.81 36.17 -9.03
C GLY A 491 -11.64 34.92 -9.27
N ALA A 492 -11.29 34.11 -10.27
CA ALA A 492 -11.98 32.86 -10.58
C ALA A 492 -11.76 31.80 -9.48
N GLN A 493 -10.53 31.67 -8.96
CA GLN A 493 -10.23 30.79 -7.84
C GLN A 493 -11.05 31.15 -6.60
N THR A 494 -11.18 32.45 -6.31
CA THR A 494 -12.02 32.94 -5.21
C THR A 494 -13.51 32.68 -5.47
N ALA A 495 -13.99 32.89 -6.70
CA ALA A 495 -15.38 32.66 -7.05
C ALA A 495 -15.80 31.19 -6.91
N LEU A 496 -14.93 30.24 -7.25
CA LEU A 496 -15.20 28.79 -7.11
C LEU A 496 -15.47 28.35 -5.67
N GLN A 497 -14.97 29.08 -4.67
CA GLN A 497 -15.30 28.82 -3.27
C GLN A 497 -16.81 28.98 -2.98
N THR A 498 -17.49 29.83 -3.76
CA THR A 498 -18.93 30.10 -3.64
C THR A 498 -19.76 29.45 -4.75
N LEU A 499 -19.15 29.08 -5.87
CA LEU A 499 -19.79 28.48 -7.04
C LEU A 499 -19.67 26.95 -7.02
N ASN A 500 -20.21 26.33 -5.98
CA ASN A 500 -20.06 24.89 -5.69
C ASN A 500 -20.65 23.92 -6.74
N LYS A 501 -21.44 24.42 -7.70
CA LYS A 501 -22.00 23.61 -8.79
C LYS A 501 -21.07 23.50 -9.99
N ILE A 502 -19.97 24.24 -10.03
CA ILE A 502 -19.06 24.29 -11.17
C ILE A 502 -17.80 23.50 -10.87
N LYS A 503 -17.44 22.61 -11.79
CA LYS A 503 -16.19 21.86 -11.82
C LYS A 503 -15.36 22.35 -12.99
N VAL A 504 -14.07 22.62 -12.76
CA VAL A 504 -13.13 23.04 -13.79
C VAL A 504 -12.15 21.90 -14.04
N ILE A 505 -12.09 21.43 -15.27
CA ILE A 505 -11.06 20.50 -15.75
C ILE A 505 -9.98 21.35 -16.41
N ASN A 506 -8.84 21.46 -15.72
CA ASN A 506 -7.72 22.32 -16.12
C ASN A 506 -6.80 21.60 -17.14
N GLU A 507 -5.70 22.25 -17.50
CA GLU A 507 -4.73 21.76 -18.48
C GLU A 507 -4.20 20.33 -18.19
N PHE A 508 -3.85 20.04 -16.94
CA PHE A 508 -3.33 18.72 -16.56
C PHE A 508 -4.41 17.65 -16.66
N ASP A 509 -5.58 17.90 -16.05
CA ASP A 509 -6.71 16.95 -16.04
C ASP A 509 -7.29 16.75 -17.45
N LEU A 510 -7.20 17.77 -18.31
CA LEU A 510 -7.65 17.71 -19.69
C LEU A 510 -6.69 16.88 -20.55
N GLY A 511 -5.38 17.03 -20.38
CA GLY A 511 -4.39 16.20 -21.08
C GLY A 511 -4.61 14.71 -20.83
N ASP A 512 -4.77 14.33 -19.56
CA ASP A 512 -5.09 12.97 -19.14
C ASP A 512 -6.42 12.46 -19.69
N LEU A 513 -7.45 13.31 -19.68
CA LEU A 513 -8.76 12.98 -20.22
C LEU A 513 -8.70 12.77 -21.75
N LEU A 514 -7.92 13.60 -22.45
CA LEU A 514 -7.74 13.51 -23.90
C LEU A 514 -6.97 12.27 -24.31
N MET A 515 -5.97 11.83 -23.54
CA MET A 515 -5.28 10.57 -23.76
C MET A 515 -6.26 9.39 -23.82
N ARG A 516 -7.23 9.34 -22.91
CA ARG A 516 -8.26 8.28 -22.89
C ARG A 516 -9.25 8.36 -24.05
N VAL A 517 -9.47 9.56 -24.61
CA VAL A 517 -10.53 9.82 -25.59
C VAL A 517 -10.03 9.71 -27.04
N LEU A 518 -8.78 10.09 -27.28
CA LEU A 518 -8.17 10.23 -28.61
C LEU A 518 -7.30 9.03 -29.03
N GLU A 519 -7.02 8.08 -28.12
CA GLU A 519 -6.40 6.81 -28.51
C GLU A 519 -7.39 5.92 -29.28
N PRO A 520 -6.95 5.23 -30.36
CA PRO A 520 -7.73 4.17 -30.96
C PRO A 520 -7.68 2.91 -30.07
N GLU A 521 -8.84 2.29 -29.82
CA GLU A 521 -8.98 1.00 -29.13
C GLU A 521 -8.14 -0.12 -29.77
#